data_AF-A0A564MW29-F1
#
_entry.id   AF-A0A564MW29-F1
#
_cell.length_a   1.000
_cell.length_b   1.000
_cell.length_c   1.000
_cell.angle_alpha   90.00
_cell.angle_beta   90.00
_cell.angle_gamma   90.00
#
_symmetry.space_group_name_H-M   'P 1'
#
loop_
_entity.id
_entity.type
_entity.pdbx_description
1 polymer ?
#
loop_
_entity_poly.entity_id
_entity_poly.type
_entity_poly.pdbx_seq_one_letter_code
_entity_poly.pdbx_strand_id
1 'polypeptide(L)'
;MMKTVLKATLITALITGPVLAADGTGKVQLSDLHFATAANGLQQIEGTGTNVSGGPVKTVIVKFNLLQNGAVIGNTAAMAENLEPGQQWKLQAPYDSITNKPDSFKVTELTVFNN
;
A
#
# COMPACT_ATOMS: atom_id res chain seq x y z
N MET A 1 -28.85 34.48 19.52
CA MET A 1 -27.56 34.41 18.81
C MET A 1 -27.09 32.96 18.79
N MET A 2 -26.78 32.43 17.61
CA MET A 2 -26.53 31.01 17.33
C MET A 2 -25.31 30.47 18.08
N LYS A 3 -25.48 29.31 18.73
CA LYS A 3 -24.38 28.49 19.26
C LYS A 3 -23.78 27.71 18.10
N THR A 4 -22.54 28.01 17.73
CA THR A 4 -21.80 27.20 16.75
C THR A 4 -21.50 25.84 17.36
N VAL A 5 -22.17 24.80 16.88
CA VAL A 5 -21.89 23.42 17.29
C VAL A 5 -20.78 22.89 16.40
N LEU A 6 -19.56 22.76 16.93
CA LEU A 6 -18.50 21.98 16.28
C LEU A 6 -18.97 20.54 16.17
N LYS A 7 -19.27 20.08 14.95
CA LYS A 7 -19.43 18.66 14.66
C LYS A 7 -18.03 18.04 14.63
N ALA A 8 -17.59 17.53 15.77
CA ALA A 8 -16.47 16.60 15.82
C ALA A 8 -16.95 15.28 15.18
N THR A 9 -16.67 15.10 13.90
CA THR A 9 -16.86 13.80 13.25
C THR A 9 -15.79 12.87 13.80
N LEU A 10 -16.22 11.95 14.66
CA LEU A 10 -15.42 10.81 15.07
C LEU A 10 -15.22 9.94 13.82
N ILE A 11 -14.06 10.08 13.16
CA ILE A 11 -13.64 9.10 12.15
C ILE A 11 -13.31 7.84 12.94
N THR A 12 -14.19 6.85 12.89
CA THR A 12 -13.90 5.48 13.29
C THR A 12 -12.60 5.10 12.60
N ALA A 13 -11.52 4.97 13.36
CA ALA A 13 -10.31 4.33 12.90
C ALA A 13 -10.71 2.92 12.44
N LEU A 14 -10.74 2.73 11.12
CA LEU A 14 -10.70 1.39 10.55
C LEU A 14 -9.43 0.77 11.14
N ILE A 15 -9.62 -0.29 11.93
CA ILE A 15 -8.53 -1.07 12.47
C ILE A 15 -7.84 -1.70 11.27
N THR A 16 -6.86 -1.01 10.69
CA THR A 16 -5.94 -1.57 9.72
C THR A 16 -4.97 -2.43 10.52
N GLY A 17 -5.39 -3.64 10.86
CA GLY A 17 -4.40 -4.68 11.18
C GLY A 17 -3.42 -4.79 10.00
N PRO A 18 -2.15 -5.16 10.22
CA PRO A 18 -1.20 -5.29 9.13
C PRO A 18 -1.78 -6.30 8.13
N VAL A 19 -2.08 -5.82 6.92
CA VAL A 19 -2.44 -6.70 5.81
C VAL A 19 -1.16 -7.42 5.43
N LEU A 20 -0.95 -8.60 6.03
CA LEU A 20 0.13 -9.50 5.65
C LEU A 20 -0.23 -10.11 4.29
N ALA A 21 0.36 -9.54 3.23
CA ALA A 21 0.40 -10.18 1.93
C ALA A 21 1.79 -10.79 1.75
N ALA A 22 1.85 -12.10 1.56
CA ALA A 22 3.06 -12.81 1.16
C ALA A 22 3.01 -13.11 -0.34
N ASP A 23 4.16 -13.12 -1.00
CA ASP A 23 4.23 -13.56 -2.39
C ASP A 23 3.94 -15.07 -2.47
N GLY A 24 3.58 -15.56 -3.66
CA GLY A 24 3.28 -16.98 -3.84
C GLY A 24 4.43 -17.93 -3.48
N THR A 25 5.65 -17.41 -3.29
CA THR A 25 6.84 -18.17 -2.88
C THR A 25 7.27 -17.94 -1.43
N GLY A 26 6.63 -17.04 -0.69
CA GLY A 26 6.93 -16.72 0.70
C GLY A 26 8.27 -16.02 0.95
N LYS A 27 8.90 -15.46 -0.08
CA LYS A 27 10.17 -14.72 -0.03
C LYS A 27 10.02 -13.28 0.43
N VAL A 28 8.84 -12.71 0.23
CA VAL A 28 8.56 -11.30 0.53
C VAL A 28 7.28 -11.19 1.34
N GLN A 29 7.32 -10.33 2.36
CA GLN A 29 6.14 -9.97 3.16
C GLN A 29 5.89 -8.47 3.07
N LEU A 30 4.61 -8.09 2.98
CA LEU A 30 4.15 -6.71 3.12
C LEU A 30 3.49 -6.51 4.48
N SER A 31 3.73 -5.36 5.09
CA SER A 31 3.07 -4.93 6.33
C SER A 31 2.64 -3.48 6.24
N ASP A 32 1.77 -3.07 7.15
CA ASP A 32 1.39 -1.67 7.38
C ASP A 32 0.91 -0.93 6.13
N LEU A 33 0.20 -1.63 5.24
CA LEU A 33 -0.35 -1.03 4.03
C LEU A 33 -1.50 -0.07 4.38
N HIS A 34 -1.39 1.19 3.95
CA HIS A 34 -2.41 2.22 4.18
C HIS A 34 -2.34 3.33 3.11
N PHE A 35 -3.42 4.09 2.96
CA PHE A 35 -3.37 5.33 2.18
C PHE A 35 -2.62 6.41 2.94
N ALA A 36 -1.78 7.17 2.24
CA ALA A 36 -1.03 8.29 2.79
C ALA A 36 -0.87 9.43 1.78
N THR A 37 -0.53 10.61 2.29
CA THR A 37 -0.15 11.77 1.48
C THR A 37 1.37 11.94 1.56
N ALA A 38 2.05 11.86 0.42
CA ALA A 38 3.47 12.11 0.30
C ALA A 38 3.80 13.58 0.64
N ALA A 39 5.07 13.87 0.93
CA ALA A 39 5.53 15.23 1.24
C ALA A 39 5.25 16.25 0.12
N ASN A 40 5.15 15.79 -1.13
CA ASN A 40 4.80 16.63 -2.28
C ASN A 40 3.27 16.73 -2.55
N GLY A 41 2.45 16.22 -1.63
CA GLY A 41 0.98 16.26 -1.73
C GLY A 41 0.34 15.15 -2.55
N LEU A 42 1.13 14.27 -3.20
CA LEU A 42 0.58 13.14 -3.94
C LEU A 42 -0.03 12.10 -2.99
N GLN A 43 -1.21 11.59 -3.33
CA GLN A 43 -1.79 10.45 -2.63
C GLN A 43 -1.13 9.16 -3.11
N GLN A 44 -0.90 8.26 -2.18
CA GLN A 44 -0.25 6.98 -2.45
C GLN A 44 -0.69 5.91 -1.46
N ILE A 45 -0.45 4.65 -1.80
CA ILE A 45 -0.44 3.57 -0.82
C ILE A 45 0.99 3.49 -0.28
N GLU A 46 1.15 3.56 1.04
CA GLU A 46 2.41 3.30 1.73
C GLU A 46 2.35 1.99 2.53
N GLY A 47 3.52 1.45 2.83
CA GLY A 47 3.72 0.38 3.79
C GLY A 47 5.18 -0.05 3.84
N THR A 48 5.44 -1.22 4.40
CA THR A 48 6.77 -1.82 4.45
C THR A 48 6.76 -3.12 3.68
N GLY A 49 7.75 -3.30 2.81
CA GLY A 49 8.07 -4.61 2.27
C GLY A 49 9.36 -5.15 2.90
N THR A 50 9.42 -6.47 3.12
CA THR A 50 10.59 -7.15 3.70
C THR A 50 10.96 -8.36 2.86
N ASN A 51 12.24 -8.49 2.48
CA ASN A 51 12.78 -9.76 1.99
C ASN A 51 12.97 -10.69 3.20
N VAL A 52 12.09 -11.69 3.36
CA VAL A 52 12.15 -12.68 4.43
C VAL A 52 12.80 -13.99 4.00
N SER A 53 13.32 -14.04 2.77
CA SER A 53 14.01 -15.22 2.25
C SER A 53 15.47 -15.30 2.73
N GLY A 54 16.10 -16.46 2.54
CA GLY A 54 17.52 -16.68 2.85
C GLY A 54 18.51 -16.18 1.79
N GLY A 55 18.05 -15.50 0.74
CA GLY A 55 18.90 -15.01 -0.35
C GLY A 55 18.45 -13.65 -0.90
N PRO A 56 19.26 -13.00 -1.75
CA PRO A 56 18.90 -11.71 -2.32
C PRO A 56 17.67 -11.85 -3.25
N VAL A 57 16.84 -10.81 -3.25
CA VAL A 57 15.72 -10.64 -4.17
C VAL A 57 16.05 -9.56 -5.19
N LYS A 58 16.08 -9.90 -6.48
CA LYS A 58 16.47 -8.94 -7.54
C LYS A 58 15.41 -7.89 -7.80
N THR A 59 14.15 -8.29 -7.96
CA THR A 59 13.04 -7.35 -8.20
C THR A 59 11.78 -7.83 -7.49
N VAL A 60 11.07 -6.89 -6.85
CA VAL A 60 9.73 -7.07 -6.30
C VAL A 60 8.79 -6.10 -6.98
N ILE A 61 7.65 -6.58 -7.47
CA ILE A 61 6.55 -5.75 -7.97
C ILE A 61 5.31 -6.05 -7.13
N VAL A 62 4.71 -4.99 -6.57
CA VAL A 62 3.43 -5.06 -5.87
C VAL A 62 2.39 -4.29 -6.66
N LYS A 63 1.30 -4.94 -7.06
CA LYS A 63 0.20 -4.28 -7.76
C LYS A 63 -1.03 -4.18 -6.87
N PHE A 64 -1.73 -3.06 -7.02
CA PHE A 64 -2.93 -2.74 -6.27
C PHE A 64 -4.07 -2.39 -7.22
N ASN A 65 -5.27 -2.89 -6.92
CA ASN A 65 -6.49 -2.28 -7.41
C ASN A 65 -6.95 -1.20 -6.43
N LEU A 66 -7.35 -0.07 -6.98
CA LEU A 66 -8.02 1.02 -6.25
C LEU A 66 -9.52 0.80 -6.34
N LEU A 67 -10.19 0.82 -5.19
CA LEU A 67 -11.61 0.48 -5.07
C LEU A 67 -12.40 1.68 -4.55
N GLN A 68 -13.61 1.85 -5.07
CA GLN A 68 -14.61 2.77 -4.52
C GLN A 68 -15.96 2.04 -4.48
N ASN A 69 -16.56 1.95 -3.30
CA ASN A 69 -17.77 1.18 -3.05
C ASN A 69 -17.67 -0.27 -3.58
N GLY A 70 -16.50 -0.89 -3.45
CA GLY A 70 -16.21 -2.25 -3.92
C GLY A 70 -15.98 -2.41 -5.43
N ALA A 71 -16.15 -1.35 -6.24
CA ALA A 71 -15.85 -1.37 -7.67
C ALA A 71 -14.40 -0.94 -7.94
N VAL A 72 -13.73 -1.59 -8.90
CA VAL A 72 -12.39 -1.19 -9.35
C VAL A 72 -12.49 0.11 -10.15
N ILE A 73 -11.86 1.16 -9.66
CA ILE A 73 -11.82 2.47 -10.33
C ILE A 73 -10.44 2.80 -10.93
N GLY A 74 -9.41 2.06 -10.54
CA GLY A 74 -8.05 2.26 -11.03
C GLY A 74 -7.08 1.24 -10.47
N ASN A 75 -5.79 1.45 -10.73
CA ASN A 75 -4.70 0.63 -10.21
C ASN A 75 -3.45 1.47 -9.94
N THR A 76 -2.53 0.92 -9.16
CA THR A 76 -1.19 1.47 -8.96
C THR A 76 -0.22 0.33 -8.62
N ALA A 77 1.08 0.60 -8.64
CA ALA A 77 2.11 -0.36 -8.29
C ALA A 77 3.29 0.28 -7.55
N ALA A 78 3.97 -0.54 -6.76
CA ALA A 78 5.27 -0.23 -6.18
C ALA A 78 6.31 -1.26 -6.63
N MET A 79 7.57 -0.83 -6.72
CA MET A 79 8.69 -1.68 -7.09
C MET A 79 9.87 -1.44 -6.15
N ALA A 80 10.62 -2.51 -5.88
CA ALA A 80 11.91 -2.45 -5.21
C ALA A 80 12.87 -3.45 -5.86
N GLU A 81 14.16 -3.16 -5.80
CA GLU A 81 15.20 -3.99 -6.43
C GLU A 81 16.36 -4.23 -5.47
N ASN A 82 17.09 -5.32 -5.70
CA ASN A 82 18.33 -5.68 -5.01
C ASN A 82 18.20 -5.66 -3.48
N LEU A 83 17.22 -6.41 -2.96
CA LEU A 83 16.96 -6.51 -1.53
C LEU A 83 17.74 -7.69 -0.94
N GLU A 84 18.68 -7.41 -0.04
CA GLU A 84 19.38 -8.44 0.71
C GLU A 84 18.44 -9.17 1.71
N PRO A 85 18.81 -10.37 2.19
CA PRO A 85 18.06 -11.05 3.25
C PRO A 85 17.80 -10.15 4.47
N GLY A 86 16.53 -10.07 4.89
CA GLY A 86 16.09 -9.23 6.00
C GLY A 86 15.96 -7.74 5.68
N GLN A 87 16.35 -7.29 4.48
CA GLN A 87 16.23 -5.88 4.12
C GLN A 87 14.78 -5.48 3.95
N GLN A 88 14.46 -4.30 4.49
CA GLN A 88 13.17 -3.66 4.34
C GLN A 88 13.24 -2.51 3.33
N TRP A 89 12.14 -2.26 2.65
CA TRP A 89 11.97 -1.05 1.85
C TRP A 89 10.65 -0.37 2.18
N LYS A 90 10.66 0.96 2.06
CA LYS A 90 9.44 1.75 2.12
C LYS A 90 8.67 1.54 0.82
N LEU A 91 7.51 0.88 0.91
CA LEU A 91 6.60 0.72 -0.21
C LEU A 91 5.91 2.05 -0.47
N GLN A 92 5.94 2.53 -1.72
CA GLN A 92 5.24 3.74 -2.16
C GLN A 92 4.63 3.48 -3.53
N ALA A 93 3.30 3.49 -3.61
CA ALA A 93 2.54 3.31 -4.85
C ALA A 93 1.65 4.55 -5.09
N PRO A 94 2.15 5.60 -5.77
CA PRO A 94 1.38 6.81 -6.03
C PRO A 94 0.25 6.56 -7.02
N TYR A 95 -0.85 7.29 -6.87
CA TYR A 95 -1.98 7.21 -7.80
C TYR A 95 -2.55 8.58 -8.13
N ASP A 96 -3.23 8.67 -9.27
CA ASP A 96 -3.95 9.88 -9.68
C ASP A 96 -5.19 10.07 -8.81
N SER A 97 -5.05 10.92 -7.78
CA SER A 97 -6.13 11.28 -6.85
C SER A 97 -7.07 12.37 -7.37
N ILE A 98 -6.78 12.97 -8.53
CA ILE A 98 -7.67 13.94 -9.17
C ILE A 98 -8.82 13.17 -9.83
N THR A 99 -8.48 12.11 -10.57
CA THR A 99 -9.46 11.25 -11.25
C THR A 99 -10.00 10.16 -10.33
N ASN A 100 -9.16 9.54 -9.50
CA ASN A 100 -9.56 8.41 -8.65
C ASN A 100 -9.71 8.82 -7.19
N LYS A 101 -10.86 8.51 -6.58
CA LYS A 101 -11.11 8.75 -5.15
C LYS A 101 -11.41 7.44 -4.42
N PRO A 102 -10.42 6.54 -4.31
CA PRO A 102 -10.64 5.25 -3.68
C PRO A 102 -10.94 5.38 -2.20
N ASP A 103 -11.82 4.52 -1.69
CA ASP A 103 -12.06 4.34 -0.25
C ASP A 103 -11.32 3.14 0.33
N SER A 104 -10.84 2.25 -0.54
CA SER A 104 -10.16 1.02 -0.21
C SER A 104 -9.23 0.59 -1.34
N PHE A 105 -8.34 -0.34 -1.06
CA PHE A 105 -7.47 -0.96 -2.06
C PHE A 105 -7.35 -2.45 -1.80
N LYS A 106 -6.89 -3.18 -2.82
CA LYS A 106 -6.58 -4.60 -2.73
C LYS A 106 -5.24 -4.88 -3.37
N VAL A 107 -4.35 -5.58 -2.67
CA VAL A 107 -3.16 -6.20 -3.29
C VAL A 107 -3.66 -7.26 -4.26
N THR A 108 -3.37 -7.07 -5.56
CA THR A 108 -3.78 -8.01 -6.61
C THR A 108 -2.65 -8.93 -7.02
N GLU A 109 -1.41 -8.46 -6.91
CA GLU A 109 -0.23 -9.21 -7.29
C GLU A 109 0.95 -8.81 -6.41
N LEU A 110 1.72 -9.80 -5.98
CA LEU A 110 3.03 -9.63 -5.37
C LEU A 110 3.98 -10.62 -6.05
N THR A 111 4.83 -10.10 -6.93
CA THR A 111 5.70 -10.90 -7.80
C THR A 111 7.16 -10.61 -7.49
N VAL A 112 7.94 -11.69 -7.39
CA VAL A 112 9.37 -11.66 -7.12
C VAL A 112 10.12 -12.24 -8.32
N PHE A 113 11.04 -11.47 -8.91
CA PHE A 113 11.93 -11.92 -9.98
C PHE A 113 13.35 -12.07 -9.46
N ASN A 114 14.03 -13.17 -9.80
CA ASN A 114 15.39 -13.48 -9.37
C ASN A 114 16.33 -13.95 -10.51
N ASN A 115 15.88 -13.87 -11.77
CA ASN A 115 16.62 -14.35 -12.94
C ASN A 115 17.96 -13.64 -13.10
#